data_AF-A0A7J3JSL3-F1
#
_entry.id   AF-A0A7J3JSL3-F1
#
_cell.length_a   1.000
_cell.length_b   1.000
_cell.length_c   1.000
_cell.angle_alpha   90.00
_cell.angle_beta   90.00
_cell.angle_gamma   90.00
#
_symmetry.space_group_name_H-M   'P 1'
#
loop_
_entity.id
_entity.type
_entity.pdbx_description
1 polymer ?
#
loop_
_entity_poly.entity_id
_entity_poly.type
_entity_poly.pdbx_seq_one_letter_code
_entity_poly.pdbx_strand_id
1 'polypeptide(L)'
;VYGDALKYVRSNFSENAIDFIFIDIDKDIYVEMFDIVKKRIRENGVVVYHNAYMARRTIISIIKRASEEGWASTVIPTNEGLLLLRPPIKYVEKMV
;
A
#
# COMPACT_ATOMS: atom_id res chain seq x y z
N VAL A 1 -2.45 -0.06 -20.83
CA VAL A 1 -3.51 -1.04 -20.48
C VAL A 1 -4.76 -0.25 -20.08
N TYR A 2 -5.95 -0.68 -20.50
CA TYR A 2 -7.23 -0.09 -20.08
C TYR A 2 -8.05 -1.18 -19.39
N GLY A 3 -8.64 -0.89 -18.22
CA GLY A 3 -9.46 -1.84 -17.47
C GLY A 3 -9.43 -1.64 -15.95
N ASP A 4 -9.95 -2.63 -15.24
CA ASP A 4 -10.07 -2.65 -13.77
C ASP A 4 -8.71 -2.82 -13.09
N ALA A 5 -8.34 -1.86 -12.23
CA ALA A 5 -7.03 -1.83 -11.58
C ALA A 5 -6.86 -2.98 -10.57
N LEU A 6 -7.91 -3.36 -9.84
CA LEU A 6 -7.86 -4.43 -8.84
C LEU A 6 -7.54 -5.77 -9.51
N LYS A 7 -8.27 -6.09 -10.59
CA LYS A 7 -8.05 -7.28 -11.43
C LYS A 7 -6.67 -7.24 -12.06
N TYR A 8 -6.25 -6.08 -12.59
CA TYR A 8 -4.93 -5.96 -13.20
C TYR A 8 -3.81 -6.31 -12.21
N VAL A 9 -3.80 -5.69 -11.03
CA VAL A 9 -2.78 -5.95 -10.02
C VAL A 9 -2.88 -7.40 -9.51
N ARG A 10 -4.12 -7.88 -9.29
CA ARG A 10 -4.37 -9.25 -8.79
C ARG A 10 -3.83 -10.33 -9.73
N SER A 11 -4.01 -10.16 -11.04
CA SER A 11 -3.69 -11.18 -12.05
C SER A 11 -2.28 -11.10 -12.63
N ASN A 12 -1.63 -9.92 -12.60
CA ASN A 12 -0.36 -9.72 -13.31
C ASN A 12 0.88 -9.65 -12.41
N PHE A 13 0.70 -9.58 -11.09
CA PHE A 13 1.81 -9.55 -10.14
C PHE A 13 1.72 -10.73 -9.18
N SER A 14 2.80 -11.51 -9.13
CA SER A 14 3.01 -12.55 -8.13
C SER A 14 3.29 -11.93 -6.75
N GLU A 15 3.37 -12.78 -5.73
CA GLU A 15 3.79 -12.35 -4.40
C GLU A 15 5.19 -11.74 -4.43
N ASN A 16 5.40 -10.68 -3.63
CA ASN A 16 6.66 -9.94 -3.51
C ASN A 16 7.29 -9.42 -4.83
N ALA A 17 6.49 -9.25 -5.90
CA ALA A 17 6.97 -8.78 -7.20
C ALA A 17 7.00 -7.25 -7.37
N ILE A 18 6.34 -6.51 -6.47
CA ILE A 18 6.17 -5.06 -6.60
C ILE A 18 7.18 -4.35 -5.71
N ASP A 19 7.96 -3.49 -6.35
CA ASP A 19 8.99 -2.66 -5.72
C ASP A 19 8.43 -1.35 -5.18
N PHE A 20 7.53 -0.77 -5.95
CA PHE A 20 6.88 0.50 -5.70
C PHE A 20 5.51 0.49 -6.36
N ILE A 21 4.50 1.03 -5.70
CA ILE A 21 3.19 1.27 -6.30
C ILE A 21 2.63 2.61 -5.86
N PHE A 22 2.12 3.37 -6.83
CA PHE A 22 1.41 4.62 -6.62
C PHE A 22 -0.07 4.41 -6.95
N ILE A 23 -0.94 4.63 -5.96
CA ILE A 23 -2.37 4.33 -6.02
C ILE A 23 -3.13 5.65 -6.02
N ASP A 24 -3.67 5.98 -7.19
CA ASP A 24 -4.59 7.09 -7.41
C ASP A 24 -5.77 6.58 -8.24
N ILE A 25 -6.64 5.85 -7.55
CA ILE A 25 -7.85 5.18 -8.09
C ILE A 25 -9.08 5.70 -7.34
N ASP A 26 -10.24 5.12 -7.58
CA ASP A 26 -11.43 5.45 -6.80
C ASP A 26 -11.23 5.16 -5.30
N LYS A 27 -11.57 6.15 -4.46
CA LYS A 27 -11.28 6.13 -3.02
C LYS A 27 -12.02 5.01 -2.28
N ASP A 28 -13.15 4.56 -2.83
CA ASP A 28 -13.99 3.50 -2.27
C ASP A 28 -13.31 2.12 -2.35
N ILE A 29 -12.39 1.93 -3.30
CA ILE A 29 -11.67 0.66 -3.50
C ILE A 29 -10.24 0.67 -2.94
N TYR A 30 -9.83 1.74 -2.22
CA TYR A 30 -8.49 1.83 -1.63
C TYR A 30 -8.19 0.68 -0.64
N VAL A 31 -9.19 0.28 0.14
CA VAL A 31 -9.07 -0.79 1.13
C VAL A 31 -8.88 -2.15 0.44
N GLU A 32 -9.64 -2.41 -0.63
CA GLU A 32 -9.48 -3.65 -1.40
C GLU A 32 -8.12 -3.69 -2.10
N MET A 33 -7.69 -2.55 -2.66
CA MET A 33 -6.36 -2.43 -3.24
C MET A 33 -5.26 -2.68 -2.20
N PHE A 34 -5.41 -2.21 -0.95
CA PHE A 34 -4.47 -2.50 0.13
C PHE A 34 -4.35 -4.02 0.37
N ASP A 35 -5.47 -4.75 0.43
CA ASP A 35 -5.49 -6.19 0.62
C ASP A 35 -4.86 -6.99 -0.52
N ILE A 36 -4.94 -6.47 -1.75
CA ILE A 36 -4.26 -7.04 -2.91
C ILE A 36 -2.75 -6.74 -2.83
N VAL A 37 -2.38 -5.49 -2.60
CA VAL A 37 -1.01 -4.99 -2.68
C VAL A 37 -0.15 -5.55 -1.54
N LYS A 38 -0.70 -5.71 -0.33
CA LYS A 38 0.07 -6.22 0.82
C LYS A 38 0.69 -7.60 0.63
N LYS A 39 0.14 -8.41 -0.28
CA LYS A 39 0.67 -9.73 -0.65
C LYS A 39 1.69 -9.67 -1.78
N ARG A 40 1.74 -8.56 -2.53
CA ARG A 40 2.50 -8.39 -3.78
C ARG A 40 3.67 -7.44 -3.65
N ILE A 41 3.62 -6.50 -2.72
CA ILE A 41 4.74 -5.61 -2.41
C ILE A 41 5.84 -6.41 -1.71
N ARG A 42 7.10 -6.20 -2.10
CA ARG A 42 8.27 -6.78 -1.41
C ARG A 42 8.51 -6.13 -0.06
N GLU A 43 9.29 -6.76 0.81
CA GLU A 43 9.60 -6.28 2.17
C GLU A 43 10.24 -4.88 2.25
N ASN A 44 11.03 -4.50 1.23
CA ASN A 44 11.63 -3.16 1.09
C ASN A 44 10.87 -2.26 0.09
N GLY A 45 9.65 -2.66 -0.27
CA GLY A 45 8.85 -1.91 -1.21
C GLY A 45 8.15 -0.72 -0.56
N VAL A 46 7.57 0.13 -1.39
CA VAL A 46 6.84 1.32 -0.93
C VAL A 46 5.47 1.38 -1.62
N VAL A 47 4.44 1.60 -0.82
CA VAL A 47 3.07 1.80 -1.29
C VAL A 47 2.71 3.25 -1.02
N VAL A 48 2.24 3.97 -2.04
CA VAL A 48 1.81 5.36 -1.91
C VAL A 48 0.35 5.49 -2.33
N TYR A 49 -0.48 6.12 -1.50
CA TYR A 49 -1.83 6.52 -1.87
C TYR A 49 -1.91 8.04 -2.01
N HIS A 50 -2.51 8.51 -3.10
CA HIS A 50 -2.81 9.92 -3.32
C HIS A 50 -4.12 10.34 -2.65
N ASN A 51 -4.35 11.66 -2.57
CA ASN A 51 -5.56 12.26 -2.01
C ASN A 51 -5.85 11.86 -0.56
N ALA A 52 -4.79 11.76 0.26
CA ALA A 52 -4.88 11.26 1.63
C ALA A 52 -5.79 12.13 2.53
N TYR A 53 -5.85 13.44 2.27
CA TYR A 53 -6.71 14.35 3.02
C TYR A 53 -8.19 14.24 2.64
N MET A 54 -8.50 14.02 1.36
CA MET A 54 -9.86 13.79 0.90
C MET A 54 -10.40 12.43 1.36
N ALA A 55 -9.57 11.38 1.30
CA ALA A 55 -9.92 10.01 1.67
C ALA A 55 -9.70 9.69 3.16
N ARG A 56 -9.76 10.71 4.05
CA ARG A 56 -9.27 10.62 5.44
C ARG A 56 -9.76 9.40 6.22
N ARG A 57 -11.06 9.08 6.14
CA ARG A 57 -11.62 7.92 6.86
C ARG A 57 -11.01 6.59 6.39
N THR A 58 -10.94 6.40 5.08
CA THR A 58 -10.34 5.21 4.45
C THR A 58 -8.85 5.12 4.75
N ILE A 59 -8.14 6.24 4.69
CA ILE A 59 -6.71 6.33 5.00
C ILE A 59 -6.41 5.98 6.46
N ILE A 60 -7.21 6.47 7.42
CA ILE A 60 -7.07 6.09 8.83
C ILE A 60 -7.28 4.59 9.02
N SER A 61 -8.25 3.99 8.33
CA SER A 61 -8.47 2.54 8.36
C SER A 61 -7.25 1.78 7.82
N ILE A 62 -6.69 2.21 6.69
CA ILE A 62 -5.48 1.62 6.10
C ILE A 62 -4.28 1.76 7.06
N ILE A 63 -4.05 2.94 7.64
CA ILE A 63 -2.97 3.18 8.61
C ILE A 63 -3.11 2.25 9.81
N LYS A 64 -4.32 2.13 10.37
CA LYS A 64 -4.56 1.25 11.53
C LYS A 64 -4.24 -0.20 11.19
N ARG A 65 -4.78 -0.71 10.08
CA ARG A 65 -4.54 -2.09 9.62
C ARG A 65 -3.07 -2.35 9.29
N ALA A 66 -2.42 -1.42 8.61
CA ALA A 66 -1.00 -1.51 8.29
C ALA A 66 -0.15 -1.54 9.57
N SER A 67 -0.48 -0.70 10.56
CA SER A 67 0.20 -0.70 11.86
C SER A 67 0.02 -2.00 12.64
N GLU A 68 -1.16 -2.62 12.60
CA GLU A 68 -1.42 -3.93 13.23
C GLU A 68 -0.59 -5.04 12.58
N GLU A 69 -0.27 -4.92 11.29
CA GLU A 69 0.61 -5.84 10.54
C GLU A 69 2.10 -5.44 10.63
N GLY A 70 2.47 -4.44 11.45
CA GLY A 70 3.86 -4.01 11.67
C GLY A 70 4.45 -3.10 10.59
N TRP A 71 3.62 -2.54 9.71
CA TRP A 71 4.06 -1.63 8.66
C TRP A 71 4.35 -0.23 9.23
N ALA A 72 5.36 0.44 8.66
CA ALA A 72 5.57 1.85 8.91
C ALA A 72 4.67 2.69 7.99
N SER A 73 4.18 3.83 8.50
CA SER A 73 3.35 4.75 7.72
C SER A 73 3.67 6.21 8.02
N THR A 74 3.48 7.08 7.03
CA THR A 74 3.51 8.54 7.19
C THR A 74 2.62 9.20 6.13
N VAL A 75 2.11 10.39 6.43
CA VAL A 75 1.45 11.23 5.44
C VAL A 75 2.37 12.40 5.10
N ILE A 76 2.85 12.44 3.86
CA ILE A 76 3.66 13.55 3.35
C ILE A 76 2.72 14.73 3.05
N PRO A 77 2.98 15.92 3.60
CA PRO A 77 2.06 17.05 3.52
C PRO A 77 2.18 17.83 2.20
N THR A 78 1.81 17.19 1.09
CA THR A 78 1.49 17.88 -0.16
C THR A 78 0.08 18.50 -0.06
N ASN A 79 -0.37 19.25 -1.07
CA ASN A 79 -1.71 19.87 -1.07
C ASN A 79 -2.84 18.88 -0.78
N GLU A 80 -2.78 17.68 -1.37
CA GLU A 80 -3.80 16.64 -1.21
C GLU A 80 -3.39 15.52 -0.23
N GLY A 81 -2.14 15.57 0.25
CA GLY A 81 -1.51 14.55 1.09
C GLY A 81 -1.17 13.26 0.35
N LEU A 82 0.01 12.72 0.63
CA LEU A 82 0.43 11.38 0.17
C LEU A 82 0.61 10.45 1.37
N LEU A 83 -0.23 9.42 1.48
CA LEU A 83 0.04 8.35 2.44
C LEU A 83 1.15 7.47 1.87
N LEU A 84 2.26 7.36 2.57
CA LEU A 84 3.33 6.42 2.29
C LEU A 84 3.30 5.30 3.32
N LEU A 85 3.28 4.06 2.85
CA LEU A 85 3.39 2.84 3.65
C LEU A 85 4.65 2.07 3.25
N ARG A 86 5.30 1.47 4.25
CA ARG A 86 6.45 0.60 4.07
C ARG A 86 6.22 -0.71 4.83
N PRO A 87 6.31 -1.87 4.15
CA PRO A 87 6.17 -3.18 4.81
C PRO A 87 7.21 -3.37 5.93
N PRO A 88 6.91 -4.24 6.91
CA PRO A 88 7.90 -4.66 7.89
C PRO A 88 9.07 -5.33 7.19
N ILE A 89 10.28 -5.01 7.62
CA ILE A 89 11.47 -5.80 7.25
C ILE A 89 11.38 -7.06 8.08
N LYS A 90 11.24 -8.23 7.44
CA LYS A 90 11.45 -9.48 8.15
C LYS A 90 12.95 -9.59 8.36
N TYR A 91 13.40 -9.35 9.59
CA TYR A 91 14.73 -9.82 9.97
C TYR A 91 14.69 -11.33 9.86
N VAL A 92 15.19 -11.87 8.75
CA VAL A 92 15.69 -13.24 8.74
C VAL A 92 16.75 -13.24 9.84
N GLU A 93 16.56 -14.03 10.89
CA GLU A 93 17.63 -14.39 11.81
C GLU A 93 18.78 -14.91 10.95
N LYS A 94 19.70 -14.00 10.60
CA LYS A 94 20.98 -14.38 10.02
C LYS A 94 21.74 -15.00 11.17
N MET A 95 21.62 -16.32 11.26
CA MET A 95 22.60 -17.28 11.75
C MET A 95 23.46 -16.80 12.92
N VAL A 96 23.14 -17.29 14.11
CA VAL A 96 24.16 -17.72 15.08
C VAL A 96 23.86 -19.17 15.44
#